data_AF-A0A931ZJ77-F1
#
_entry.id   AF-A0A931ZJ77-F1
#
_cell.length_a   1.000
_cell.length_b   1.000
_cell.length_c   1.000
_cell.angle_alpha   90.00
_cell.angle_beta   90.00
_cell.angle_gamma   90.00
#
_symmetry.space_group_name_H-M   'P 1'
#
loop_
_entity.id
_entity.type
_entity.pdbx_description
1 polymer ?
#
loop_
_entity_poly.entity_id
_entity_poly.type
_entity_poly.pdbx_seq_one_letter_code
_entity_poly.pdbx_strand_id
1 'polypeptide(L)'
;MVGAASIGSSFYSVSAPSNGLLVEGNVGIGTSLPTDKLHVIGRLNLALASTGNNIAIGPNTLPSVTTASSLIAIGKDIYTTVTTGAADGIIIGNNVGNSTFNPNLRVRNIYLGDSVANANEGYDNINIGHYSMGNNNYRSIFIGNYVGQTYARATDSVLIGYQVNNTGVTLTNDVAVGAYSMYNAADGSSTANNNVAIGYRSLAQLRVGSNNVAIGYRAADYGSTDTFSNKLYIGNDNSASATLLYGSFVADSVFGNKKFIGPGDGSTTNLGYVGYTWSNVYTDALTSGLGLFSGNVGIGTSVSLTVNPLSVFGGVGIGNSGPNGFSNSLAPSLGLAVQGNVGVGTTSPLANLHVVGQCVTGDTLLKRRRRKRRTMDDGEIEDGDLKMEHLPSILIIIFMMKSVLTKSSLVTRY
;
A
#
# COMPACT_ATOMS: atom_id res chain seq x y z
N MET A 1 57.20 18.06 -48.89
CA MET A 1 56.26 17.52 -49.90
C MET A 1 54.94 18.26 -49.74
N VAL A 2 54.41 18.85 -50.80
CA VAL A 2 53.18 19.69 -50.77
C VAL A 2 51.92 18.84 -50.99
N GLY A 3 51.93 17.57 -50.54
CA GLY A 3 50.86 16.58 -50.75
C GLY A 3 51.28 15.36 -51.61
N ALA A 4 50.47 14.30 -51.56
CA ALA A 4 50.58 13.03 -52.33
C ALA A 4 51.85 12.19 -52.04
N ALA A 5 52.16 11.94 -50.77
CA ALA A 5 53.26 11.07 -50.39
C ALA A 5 52.85 9.58 -50.48
N SER A 6 53.61 8.77 -51.24
CA SER A 6 53.52 7.30 -51.23
C SER A 6 54.74 6.73 -50.50
N ILE A 7 54.53 5.93 -49.46
CA ILE A 7 55.58 5.25 -48.69
C ILE A 7 55.36 3.74 -48.85
N GLY A 8 56.34 3.01 -49.38
CA GLY A 8 56.23 1.57 -49.62
C GLY A 8 56.98 1.10 -50.85
N SER A 9 57.44 -0.15 -50.84
CA SER A 9 58.16 -0.78 -51.95
C SER A 9 57.26 -1.15 -53.14
N SER A 10 55.95 -1.34 -52.94
CA SER A 10 54.99 -1.63 -54.01
C SER A 10 54.12 -0.42 -54.39
N PHE A 11 54.08 0.62 -53.54
CA PHE A 11 53.27 1.82 -53.77
C PHE A 11 53.99 2.95 -54.53
N TYR A 12 55.25 2.77 -54.92
CA TYR A 12 56.02 3.78 -55.66
C TYR A 12 55.43 4.14 -57.04
N SER A 13 54.63 3.26 -57.64
CA SER A 13 53.93 3.48 -58.93
C SER A 13 52.45 3.84 -58.76
N VAL A 14 51.93 3.84 -57.54
CA VAL A 14 50.55 4.20 -57.23
C VAL A 14 50.51 5.64 -56.77
N SER A 15 49.76 6.48 -57.49
CA SER A 15 49.55 7.86 -57.08
C SER A 15 48.80 7.90 -55.75
N ALA A 16 49.41 8.48 -54.72
CA ALA A 16 48.69 8.83 -53.51
C ALA A 16 47.58 9.85 -53.81
N PRO A 17 46.53 9.94 -52.97
CA PRO A 17 45.49 10.96 -53.10
C PRO A 17 46.06 12.38 -53.08
N SER A 18 45.40 13.33 -53.75
CA SER A 18 45.76 14.76 -53.68
C SER A 18 45.73 15.24 -52.22
N ASN A 19 46.80 15.89 -51.76
CA ASN A 19 47.02 16.26 -50.34
C ASN A 19 46.96 15.08 -49.35
N GLY A 20 47.11 13.84 -49.82
CA GLY A 20 47.04 12.62 -49.02
C GLY A 20 48.38 11.95 -48.76
N LEU A 21 48.32 10.89 -47.97
CA LEU A 21 49.41 9.98 -47.65
C LEU A 21 48.93 8.54 -47.91
N LEU A 22 49.69 7.79 -48.70
CA LEU A 22 49.48 6.37 -48.95
C LEU A 22 50.66 5.59 -48.37
N VAL A 23 50.44 4.74 -47.37
CA VAL A 23 51.52 3.96 -46.71
C VAL A 23 51.27 2.48 -46.84
N GLU A 24 52.26 1.77 -47.36
CA GLU A 24 52.37 0.32 -47.32
C GLU A 24 52.97 -0.10 -45.97
N GLY A 25 52.31 -1.03 -45.27
CA GLY A 25 52.74 -1.51 -43.96
C GLY A 25 51.91 -0.96 -42.80
N ASN A 26 52.53 -0.79 -41.63
CA ASN A 26 51.93 -0.27 -40.40
C ASN A 26 52.55 1.10 -40.06
N VAL A 27 51.72 2.08 -39.72
CA VAL A 27 52.17 3.42 -39.31
C VAL A 27 52.26 3.47 -37.79
N GLY A 28 53.48 3.61 -37.26
CA GLY A 28 53.75 3.85 -35.84
C GLY A 28 53.98 5.33 -35.55
N ILE A 29 53.24 5.91 -34.59
CA ILE A 29 53.53 7.25 -34.05
C ILE A 29 53.89 7.07 -32.57
N GLY A 30 55.09 7.49 -32.18
CA GLY A 30 55.61 7.28 -30.83
C GLY A 30 56.03 5.83 -30.53
N THR A 31 56.08 4.95 -31.54
CA THR A 31 56.56 3.56 -31.43
C THR A 31 57.34 3.14 -32.67
N SER A 32 58.37 2.31 -32.48
CA SER A 32 59.14 1.68 -33.56
C SER A 32 58.64 0.27 -33.93
N LEU A 33 57.68 -0.27 -33.18
CA LEU A 33 57.12 -1.61 -33.38
C LEU A 33 55.58 -1.55 -33.48
N PRO A 34 55.02 -0.95 -34.55
CA PRO A 34 53.57 -0.87 -34.70
C PRO A 34 52.96 -2.25 -34.99
N THR A 35 52.03 -2.69 -34.12
CA THR A 35 51.30 -3.97 -34.23
C THR A 35 50.09 -3.90 -35.15
N ASP A 36 49.52 -2.70 -35.30
CA ASP A 36 48.33 -2.41 -36.09
C ASP A 36 48.64 -1.45 -37.23
N LYS A 37 47.73 -1.37 -38.21
CA LYS A 37 47.89 -0.50 -39.39
C LYS A 37 48.14 0.96 -39.03
N LEU A 38 47.54 1.43 -37.95
CA LEU A 38 47.86 2.70 -37.30
C LEU A 38 47.98 2.44 -35.80
N HIS A 39 49.19 2.58 -35.24
CA HIS A 39 49.47 2.43 -33.82
C HIS A 39 50.07 3.75 -33.29
N VAL A 40 49.35 4.42 -32.39
CA VAL A 40 49.78 5.66 -31.77
C VAL A 40 50.02 5.43 -30.28
N ILE A 41 51.26 5.56 -29.81
CA ILE A 41 51.60 5.63 -28.39
C ILE A 41 51.76 7.10 -28.02
N GLY A 42 50.76 7.66 -27.34
CA GLY A 42 50.71 9.06 -26.95
C GLY A 42 49.29 9.63 -26.97
N ARG A 43 49.16 10.95 -26.83
CA ARG A 43 47.87 11.63 -26.93
C ARG A 43 47.47 11.75 -28.41
N LEU A 44 46.38 11.12 -28.80
CA LEU A 44 45.75 11.31 -30.11
C LEU A 44 44.68 12.40 -30.01
N ASN A 45 44.89 13.53 -30.68
CA ASN A 45 43.86 14.57 -30.80
C ASN A 45 43.02 14.29 -32.06
N LEU A 46 41.86 13.67 -31.89
CA LEU A 46 40.91 13.42 -32.97
C LEU A 46 40.10 14.69 -33.26
N ALA A 47 40.66 15.61 -34.06
CA ALA A 47 39.92 16.74 -34.61
C ALA A 47 39.09 16.24 -35.80
N LEU A 48 37.78 16.09 -35.61
CA LEU A 48 36.89 15.49 -36.61
C LEU A 48 36.27 16.57 -37.50
N ALA A 49 36.36 16.34 -38.82
CA ALA A 49 35.88 17.24 -39.87
C ALA A 49 34.40 16.99 -40.21
N SER A 50 33.53 16.96 -39.21
CA SER A 50 32.09 17.14 -39.44
C SER A 50 31.69 18.50 -38.89
N THR A 51 30.65 19.11 -39.48
CA THR A 51 30.02 20.29 -38.91
C THR A 51 29.56 19.95 -37.47
N GLY A 52 29.98 20.73 -36.47
CA GLY A 52 29.40 20.65 -35.11
C GLY A 52 30.20 19.95 -33.98
N ASN A 53 31.52 19.76 -34.04
CA ASN A 53 32.29 19.14 -32.92
C ASN A 53 31.81 17.72 -32.54
N ASN A 54 31.47 16.88 -33.52
CA ASN A 54 31.01 15.51 -33.26
C ASN A 54 32.17 14.50 -33.24
N ILE A 55 32.04 13.46 -32.40
CA ILE A 55 32.87 12.25 -32.43
C ILE A 55 32.19 11.18 -33.29
N ALA A 56 32.83 10.69 -34.36
CA ALA A 56 32.33 9.63 -35.21
C ALA A 56 33.41 8.56 -35.42
N ILE A 57 33.17 7.35 -34.90
CA ILE A 57 34.12 6.23 -34.95
C ILE A 57 33.40 5.00 -35.50
N GLY A 58 33.89 4.48 -36.60
CA GLY A 58 33.39 3.26 -37.24
C GLY A 58 32.57 3.53 -38.52
N PRO A 59 32.27 2.46 -39.29
CA PRO A 59 31.75 2.60 -40.64
C PRO A 59 30.33 3.17 -40.66
N ASN A 60 30.07 4.09 -41.61
CA ASN A 60 28.73 4.65 -41.85
C ASN A 60 28.12 5.30 -40.58
N THR A 61 28.95 5.99 -39.80
CA THR A 61 28.53 6.74 -38.60
C THR A 61 28.38 8.22 -38.93
N LEU A 62 27.20 8.78 -38.66
CA LEU A 62 26.82 10.18 -38.95
C LEU A 62 26.97 10.61 -40.44
N PRO A 63 26.74 9.75 -41.45
CA PRO A 63 27.04 10.08 -42.87
C PRO A 63 26.18 11.23 -43.43
N SER A 64 25.00 11.45 -42.87
CA SER A 64 24.00 12.41 -43.36
C SER A 64 23.83 13.62 -42.46
N VAL A 65 24.52 13.68 -41.31
CA VAL A 65 24.32 14.72 -40.29
C VAL A 65 24.93 16.04 -40.76
N THR A 66 24.11 17.09 -40.91
CA THR A 66 24.54 18.38 -41.48
C THR A 66 24.62 19.54 -40.47
N THR A 67 23.70 19.63 -39.49
CA THR A 67 23.66 20.76 -38.53
C THR A 67 23.84 20.35 -37.08
N ALA A 68 23.96 19.06 -36.81
CA ALA A 68 23.97 18.54 -35.46
C ALA A 68 25.36 18.62 -34.82
N SER A 69 25.42 18.88 -33.52
CA SER A 69 26.66 19.16 -32.80
C SER A 69 26.79 18.40 -31.48
N SER A 70 28.01 18.25 -30.99
CA SER A 70 28.33 17.64 -29.69
C SER A 70 27.87 16.18 -29.55
N LEU A 71 27.79 15.43 -30.66
CA LEU A 71 27.48 14.01 -30.64
C LEU A 71 28.71 13.17 -30.32
N ILE A 72 28.53 12.07 -29.60
CA ILE A 72 29.49 10.96 -29.54
C ILE A 72 28.86 9.77 -30.23
N ALA A 73 29.36 9.38 -31.40
CA ALA A 73 28.89 8.26 -32.20
C ALA A 73 30.00 7.22 -32.39
N ILE A 74 29.81 6.00 -31.88
CA ILE A 74 30.79 4.92 -31.94
C ILE A 74 30.10 3.63 -32.37
N GLY A 75 30.45 3.07 -33.53
CA GLY A 75 29.95 1.80 -33.99
C GLY A 75 29.67 1.77 -35.49
N LYS A 76 28.54 1.20 -35.90
CA LYS A 76 28.20 0.97 -37.31
C LYS A 76 26.78 1.43 -37.62
N ASP A 77 26.60 2.05 -38.78
CA ASP A 77 25.28 2.47 -39.29
C ASP A 77 24.53 3.32 -38.26
N ILE A 78 25.19 4.35 -37.71
CA ILE A 78 24.59 5.27 -36.73
C ILE A 78 24.08 6.51 -37.48
N TYR A 79 22.82 6.88 -37.25
CA TYR A 79 22.20 8.08 -37.83
C TYR A 79 22.43 8.23 -39.34
N THR A 80 22.19 7.14 -40.08
CA THR A 80 22.39 7.08 -41.54
C THR A 80 21.40 7.95 -42.32
N THR A 81 20.23 8.22 -41.75
CA THR A 81 19.15 9.02 -42.37
C THR A 81 18.93 10.38 -41.72
N VAL A 82 19.63 10.71 -40.63
CA VAL A 82 19.37 11.92 -39.84
C VAL A 82 20.13 13.10 -40.46
N THR A 83 19.41 14.09 -40.98
CA THR A 83 20.01 15.24 -41.68
C THR A 83 20.23 16.47 -40.81
N THR A 84 19.34 16.78 -39.87
CA THR A 84 19.47 17.90 -38.93
C THR A 84 18.91 17.51 -37.55
N GLY A 85 19.37 18.17 -36.47
CA GLY A 85 18.64 18.16 -35.19
C GLY A 85 19.07 17.25 -34.04
N ALA A 86 20.02 16.33 -34.24
CA ALA A 86 20.53 15.48 -33.17
C ALA A 86 21.72 16.13 -32.44
N ALA A 87 21.47 16.91 -31.38
CA ALA A 87 22.55 17.55 -30.62
C ALA A 87 22.76 16.91 -29.24
N ASP A 88 23.99 17.00 -28.73
CA ASP A 88 24.35 16.71 -27.33
C ASP A 88 24.04 15.26 -26.86
N GLY A 89 24.21 14.25 -27.72
CA GLY A 89 23.85 12.86 -27.42
C GLY A 89 25.04 11.88 -27.48
N ILE A 90 24.91 10.75 -26.77
CA ILE A 90 25.85 9.62 -26.82
C ILE A 90 25.16 8.48 -27.55
N ILE A 91 25.79 7.96 -28.60
CA ILE A 91 25.28 6.89 -29.44
C ILE A 91 26.38 5.86 -29.65
N ILE A 92 26.17 4.66 -29.14
CA ILE A 92 27.16 3.58 -29.24
C ILE A 92 26.47 2.29 -29.66
N GLY A 93 26.95 1.69 -30.75
CA GLY A 93 26.51 0.37 -31.20
C GLY A 93 26.18 0.27 -32.68
N ASN A 94 25.24 -0.61 -33.03
CA ASN A 94 24.96 -0.98 -34.41
C ASN A 94 23.53 -0.59 -34.80
N ASN A 95 23.37 0.04 -35.96
CA ASN A 95 22.06 0.41 -36.52
C ASN A 95 21.23 1.25 -35.54
N VAL A 96 21.83 2.29 -34.96
CA VAL A 96 21.20 3.09 -33.89
C VAL A 96 20.65 4.40 -34.45
N GLY A 97 19.38 4.68 -34.14
CA GLY A 97 18.75 5.97 -34.39
C GLY A 97 18.41 6.28 -35.85
N ASN A 98 18.29 5.26 -36.71
CA ASN A 98 17.98 5.41 -38.13
C ASN A 98 16.45 5.52 -38.34
N SER A 99 15.91 6.74 -38.42
CA SER A 99 14.48 6.98 -38.67
C SER A 99 14.17 8.28 -39.41
N THR A 100 12.93 8.42 -39.90
CA THR A 100 12.45 9.53 -40.74
C THR A 100 11.95 10.74 -39.91
N PHE A 101 12.88 11.69 -39.69
CA PHE A 101 12.81 13.16 -39.54
C PHE A 101 11.68 13.93 -38.79
N ASN A 102 12.01 14.41 -37.57
CA ASN A 102 11.74 15.78 -37.09
C ASN A 102 13.01 16.34 -36.37
N PRO A 103 13.57 17.49 -36.81
CA PRO A 103 14.90 17.95 -36.39
C PRO A 103 14.94 18.74 -35.07
N ASN A 104 13.83 18.98 -34.37
CA ASN A 104 13.87 19.73 -33.10
C ASN A 104 13.85 18.83 -31.85
N LEU A 105 13.82 17.51 -32.05
CA LEU A 105 13.28 16.61 -31.04
C LEU A 105 14.27 15.52 -30.57
N ARG A 106 15.58 15.61 -30.85
CA ARG A 106 16.56 14.53 -30.51
C ARG A 106 17.71 14.94 -29.57
N VAL A 107 17.53 16.01 -28.81
CA VAL A 107 18.61 16.59 -27.99
C VAL A 107 18.84 15.79 -26.69
N ARG A 108 20.10 15.64 -26.26
CA ARG A 108 20.49 15.06 -24.95
C ARG A 108 20.03 13.63 -24.70
N ASN A 109 20.12 12.77 -25.71
CA ASN A 109 19.82 11.34 -25.55
C ASN A 109 21.07 10.48 -25.40
N ILE A 110 20.96 9.39 -24.63
CA ILE A 110 21.93 8.30 -24.57
C ILE A 110 21.31 7.07 -25.24
N TYR A 111 21.98 6.55 -26.26
CA TYR A 111 21.63 5.33 -26.98
C TYR A 111 22.81 4.36 -26.95
N LEU A 112 22.61 3.15 -26.41
CA LEU A 112 23.65 2.12 -26.35
C LEU A 112 23.09 0.76 -26.73
N GLY A 113 23.61 0.13 -27.78
CA GLY A 113 23.29 -1.26 -28.15
C GLY A 113 22.97 -1.44 -29.63
N ASP A 114 22.15 -2.44 -29.96
CA ASP A 114 21.82 -2.79 -31.35
C ASP A 114 20.37 -2.44 -31.69
N SER A 115 20.17 -1.75 -32.81
CA SER A 115 18.84 -1.38 -33.31
C SER A 115 18.02 -0.56 -32.30
N VAL A 116 18.71 0.28 -31.52
CA VAL A 116 18.10 1.16 -30.51
C VAL A 116 17.47 2.39 -31.19
N ALA A 117 16.25 2.75 -30.77
CA ALA A 117 15.60 4.03 -31.10
C ALA A 117 15.47 4.38 -32.61
N ASN A 118 15.22 3.38 -33.47
CA ASN A 118 15.00 3.57 -34.92
C ASN A 118 13.69 4.29 -35.31
N ALA A 119 13.05 5.05 -34.40
CA ALA A 119 11.87 5.88 -34.66
C ALA A 119 11.68 7.09 -33.67
N ASN A 120 12.72 7.53 -32.94
CA ASN A 120 12.51 8.50 -31.85
C ASN A 120 12.46 9.98 -32.28
N GLU A 121 11.45 10.74 -31.84
CA GLU A 121 11.43 12.21 -31.83
C GLU A 121 11.42 12.71 -30.36
N GLY A 122 12.30 12.16 -29.54
CA GLY A 122 12.33 12.38 -28.09
C GLY A 122 13.64 12.96 -27.56
N TYR A 123 13.59 13.74 -26.47
CA TYR A 123 14.76 14.36 -25.82
C TYR A 123 14.97 13.89 -24.37
N ASP A 124 16.19 14.04 -23.86
CA ASP A 124 16.57 13.71 -22.47
C ASP A 124 16.33 12.23 -22.08
N ASN A 125 16.47 11.29 -23.03
CA ASN A 125 16.23 9.87 -22.77
C ASN A 125 17.51 9.06 -22.61
N ILE A 126 17.43 7.99 -21.82
CA ILE A 126 18.44 6.93 -21.74
C ILE A 126 17.83 5.67 -22.33
N ASN A 127 18.39 5.14 -23.42
CA ASN A 127 17.96 3.86 -23.99
C ASN A 127 19.16 2.94 -24.19
N ILE A 128 19.13 1.78 -23.55
CA ILE A 128 20.24 0.83 -23.53
C ILE A 128 19.71 -0.58 -23.78
N GLY A 129 20.17 -1.28 -24.82
CA GLY A 129 19.81 -2.68 -25.08
C GLY A 129 19.68 -3.02 -26.56
N HIS A 130 19.01 -4.13 -26.86
CA HIS A 130 18.69 -4.56 -28.22
C HIS A 130 17.22 -4.32 -28.52
N TYR A 131 16.91 -3.61 -29.62
CA TYR A 131 15.54 -3.17 -29.94
C TYR A 131 14.82 -2.51 -28.75
N SER A 132 15.55 -1.79 -27.92
CA SER A 132 14.96 -0.87 -26.94
C SER A 132 14.43 0.33 -27.73
N MET A 133 13.16 0.27 -28.13
CA MET A 133 12.56 1.28 -28.99
C MET A 133 11.69 2.19 -28.14
N GLY A 134 12.08 3.45 -28.12
CA GLY A 134 11.32 4.52 -27.51
C GLY A 134 10.89 5.48 -28.60
N ASN A 135 9.59 5.60 -28.88
CA ASN A 135 9.11 6.52 -29.90
C ASN A 135 8.57 7.77 -29.22
N ASN A 136 9.15 8.92 -29.53
CA ASN A 136 8.71 10.22 -29.03
C ASN A 136 8.80 10.32 -27.50
N ASN A 137 9.88 9.76 -26.93
CA ASN A 137 10.04 9.72 -25.48
C ASN A 137 10.59 11.04 -24.93
N TYR A 138 10.18 11.43 -23.74
CA TYR A 138 10.66 12.65 -23.11
C TYR A 138 11.11 12.33 -21.70
N ARG A 139 12.37 12.66 -21.36
CA ARG A 139 12.90 12.52 -20.00
C ARG A 139 12.69 11.12 -19.40
N SER A 140 12.94 10.07 -20.19
CA SER A 140 12.61 8.68 -19.80
C SER A 140 13.81 7.72 -19.89
N ILE A 141 13.76 6.65 -19.09
CA ILE A 141 14.81 5.62 -19.01
C ILE A 141 14.27 4.30 -19.56
N PHE A 142 15.01 3.67 -20.46
CA PHE A 142 14.71 2.40 -21.13
C PHE A 142 15.97 1.54 -21.08
N ILE A 143 15.97 0.47 -20.28
CA ILE A 143 17.14 -0.39 -20.14
C ILE A 143 16.75 -1.85 -20.25
N GLY A 144 17.27 -2.52 -21.28
CA GLY A 144 17.12 -3.94 -21.56
C GLY A 144 16.62 -4.21 -22.98
N ASN A 145 16.35 -5.48 -23.28
CA ASN A 145 16.02 -5.90 -24.64
C ASN A 145 14.51 -5.87 -24.89
N TYR A 146 14.12 -5.40 -26.07
CA TYR A 146 12.73 -5.31 -26.52
C TYR A 146 11.83 -4.48 -25.58
N VAL A 147 12.41 -3.52 -24.85
CA VAL A 147 11.65 -2.56 -24.05
C VAL A 147 10.98 -1.57 -24.99
N GLY A 148 9.66 -1.39 -24.88
CA GLY A 148 8.91 -0.43 -25.70
C GLY A 148 8.82 -0.76 -27.19
N GLN A 149 9.16 -1.99 -27.61
CA GLN A 149 9.38 -2.34 -29.02
C GLN A 149 8.22 -1.97 -29.96
N THR A 150 6.98 -2.03 -29.52
CA THR A 150 5.85 -1.62 -30.36
C THR A 150 5.47 -0.19 -29.97
N TYR A 151 5.59 0.79 -30.89
CA TYR A 151 5.10 2.18 -30.82
C TYR A 151 4.69 2.77 -29.45
N ALA A 152 5.56 2.71 -28.44
CA ALA A 152 5.26 3.27 -27.11
C ALA A 152 5.81 4.70 -26.99
N ARG A 153 4.95 5.64 -26.61
CA ARG A 153 5.37 6.97 -26.11
C ARG A 153 5.52 6.91 -24.60
N ALA A 154 6.69 7.26 -24.09
CA ALA A 154 6.95 7.40 -22.66
C ALA A 154 7.38 8.82 -22.31
N THR A 155 6.75 9.43 -21.30
CA THR A 155 7.13 10.74 -20.78
C THR A 155 7.33 10.65 -19.29
N ASP A 156 8.49 11.08 -18.80
CA ASP A 156 8.86 11.06 -17.38
C ASP A 156 8.75 9.63 -16.75
N SER A 157 9.11 8.59 -17.51
CA SER A 157 8.94 7.18 -17.10
C SER A 157 10.25 6.38 -17.02
N VAL A 158 10.27 5.33 -16.20
CA VAL A 158 11.41 4.41 -16.01
C VAL A 158 10.99 2.99 -16.39
N LEU A 159 11.58 2.43 -17.44
CA LEU A 159 11.33 1.07 -17.93
C LEU A 159 12.63 0.28 -17.94
N ILE A 160 12.73 -0.75 -17.11
CA ILE A 160 13.96 -1.55 -16.96
C ILE A 160 13.61 -3.03 -16.93
N GLY A 161 14.13 -3.82 -17.88
CA GLY A 161 13.92 -5.27 -17.93
C GLY A 161 13.91 -5.83 -19.35
N TYR A 162 13.35 -7.03 -19.49
CA TYR A 162 13.16 -7.69 -20.78
C TYR A 162 11.69 -7.60 -21.21
N GLN A 163 11.43 -7.13 -22.42
CA GLN A 163 10.07 -6.98 -22.96
C GLN A 163 9.13 -6.17 -22.04
N VAL A 164 9.61 -5.08 -21.44
CA VAL A 164 8.75 -4.17 -20.67
C VAL A 164 7.93 -3.32 -21.65
N ASN A 165 6.61 -3.22 -21.47
CA ASN A 165 5.69 -2.51 -22.37
C ASN A 165 5.92 -2.84 -23.87
N ASN A 166 5.92 -4.14 -24.22
CA ASN A 166 6.29 -4.59 -25.56
C ASN A 166 5.22 -4.34 -26.65
N THR A 167 4.12 -3.67 -26.32
CA THR A 167 2.86 -3.69 -27.09
C THR A 167 2.35 -2.30 -27.47
N GLY A 168 2.98 -1.22 -27.01
CA GLY A 168 2.68 0.15 -27.49
C GLY A 168 1.64 0.92 -26.69
N VAL A 169 1.58 0.67 -25.38
CA VAL A 169 0.84 1.53 -24.46
C VAL A 169 1.61 2.83 -24.25
N THR A 170 0.90 3.96 -24.25
CA THR A 170 1.50 5.25 -23.85
C THR A 170 1.64 5.29 -22.33
N LEU A 171 2.85 5.58 -21.86
CA LEU A 171 3.21 5.68 -20.44
C LEU A 171 3.57 7.12 -20.10
N THR A 172 2.99 7.66 -19.04
CA THR A 172 3.34 8.98 -18.50
C THR A 172 3.47 8.88 -17.00
N ASN A 173 4.65 9.23 -16.47
CA ASN A 173 4.99 9.12 -15.05
C ASN A 173 4.92 7.67 -14.51
N ASP A 174 5.33 6.68 -15.31
CA ASP A 174 5.27 5.26 -14.93
C ASP A 174 6.64 4.72 -14.51
N VAL A 175 6.63 3.78 -13.56
CA VAL A 175 7.81 3.00 -13.17
C VAL A 175 7.53 1.52 -13.45
N ALA A 176 8.24 0.93 -14.39
CA ALA A 176 8.13 -0.47 -14.76
C ALA A 176 9.50 -1.15 -14.69
N VAL A 177 9.72 -1.97 -13.65
CA VAL A 177 11.01 -2.63 -13.39
C VAL A 177 10.81 -4.12 -13.23
N GLY A 178 11.34 -4.91 -14.16
CA GLY A 178 11.26 -6.37 -14.16
C GLY A 178 10.87 -6.91 -15.53
N ALA A 179 11.30 -8.13 -15.86
CA ALA A 179 10.93 -8.73 -17.14
C ALA A 179 9.40 -8.87 -17.24
N TYR A 180 8.86 -8.47 -18.39
CA TYR A 180 7.43 -8.49 -18.69
C TYR A 180 6.55 -7.65 -17.73
N SER A 181 7.09 -6.70 -16.97
CA SER A 181 6.26 -5.73 -16.25
C SER A 181 5.50 -4.86 -17.24
N MET A 182 4.21 -4.60 -16.99
CA MET A 182 3.35 -3.85 -17.92
C MET A 182 3.38 -4.38 -19.38
N TYR A 183 3.54 -5.69 -19.57
CA TYR A 183 3.70 -6.35 -20.88
C TYR A 183 2.45 -6.30 -21.79
N ASN A 184 1.33 -5.75 -21.34
CA ASN A 184 0.01 -6.19 -21.78
C ASN A 184 -0.39 -5.89 -23.23
N ALA A 185 -1.20 -6.77 -23.83
CA ALA A 185 -1.71 -6.73 -25.21
C ALA A 185 -2.51 -5.45 -25.55
N ALA A 186 -1.98 -4.67 -26.49
CA ALA A 186 -2.59 -3.44 -26.96
C ALA A 186 -3.67 -3.67 -28.03
N ASP A 187 -4.71 -2.85 -27.99
CA ASP A 187 -5.09 -2.02 -29.12
C ASP A 187 -4.41 -0.66 -28.92
N GLY A 188 -3.55 -0.21 -29.85
CA GLY A 188 -2.55 0.88 -29.71
C GLY A 188 -3.07 2.31 -29.46
N SER A 189 -4.06 2.47 -28.59
CA SER A 189 -4.70 3.72 -28.14
C SER A 189 -4.87 3.76 -26.62
N SER A 190 -4.43 2.74 -25.88
CA SER A 190 -4.58 2.72 -24.43
C SER A 190 -3.55 3.60 -23.71
N THR A 191 -4.02 4.29 -22.66
CA THR A 191 -3.19 5.08 -21.74
C THR A 191 -3.13 4.36 -20.40
N ALA A 192 -1.93 4.19 -19.87
CA ALA A 192 -1.70 3.60 -18.55
C ALA A 192 -0.69 4.47 -17.81
N ASN A 193 -1.15 5.60 -17.26
CA ASN A 193 -0.29 6.62 -16.66
C ASN A 193 -0.19 6.47 -15.13
N ASN A 194 0.87 7.01 -14.55
CA ASN A 194 1.10 7.09 -13.10
C ASN A 194 1.06 5.74 -12.38
N ASN A 195 1.48 4.66 -13.04
CA ASN A 195 1.54 3.33 -12.45
C ASN A 195 2.95 3.00 -11.96
N VAL A 196 3.03 2.21 -10.89
CA VAL A 196 4.26 1.59 -10.40
C VAL A 196 4.10 0.08 -10.53
N ALA A 197 4.96 -0.55 -11.31
CA ALA A 197 5.01 -1.98 -11.60
C ALA A 197 6.44 -2.49 -11.36
N ILE A 198 6.71 -3.07 -10.21
CA ILE A 198 8.05 -3.56 -9.85
C ILE A 198 7.98 -5.06 -9.59
N GLY A 199 8.58 -5.86 -10.48
CA GLY A 199 8.64 -7.32 -10.37
C GLY A 199 8.49 -8.01 -11.72
N TYR A 200 8.82 -9.30 -11.77
CA TYR A 200 8.55 -10.13 -12.95
C TYR A 200 7.04 -10.20 -13.19
N ARG A 201 6.59 -9.75 -14.36
CA ARG A 201 5.17 -9.70 -14.75
C ARG A 201 4.24 -8.90 -13.82
N SER A 202 4.74 -7.94 -13.04
CA SER A 202 3.88 -7.03 -12.29
C SER A 202 3.06 -6.14 -13.23
N LEU A 203 1.75 -6.01 -13.01
CA LEU A 203 0.80 -5.34 -13.92
C LEU A 203 0.91 -5.81 -15.39
N ALA A 204 1.37 -7.04 -15.63
CA ALA A 204 1.57 -7.57 -16.98
C ALA A 204 0.29 -7.56 -17.81
N GLN A 205 -0.88 -7.49 -17.16
CA GLN A 205 -2.19 -7.46 -17.78
C GLN A 205 -3.01 -6.17 -17.62
N LEU A 206 -2.35 -5.03 -17.36
CA LEU A 206 -3.02 -3.72 -17.37
C LEU A 206 -3.23 -3.22 -18.82
N ARG A 207 -4.48 -3.23 -19.34
CA ARG A 207 -4.76 -2.75 -20.72
C ARG A 207 -5.03 -1.26 -20.75
N VAL A 208 -5.88 -0.79 -19.83
CA VAL A 208 -6.19 0.62 -19.56
C VAL A 208 -6.21 0.76 -18.03
N GLY A 209 -5.61 1.81 -17.48
CA GLY A 209 -5.71 2.05 -16.04
C GLY A 209 -4.55 2.86 -15.51
N SER A 210 -4.86 3.77 -14.59
CA SER A 210 -3.89 4.72 -14.07
C SER A 210 -3.83 4.67 -12.54
N ASN A 211 -2.76 5.22 -11.99
CA ASN A 211 -2.57 5.36 -10.54
C ASN A 211 -2.58 4.02 -9.79
N ASN A 212 -2.09 2.95 -10.40
CA ASN A 212 -1.95 1.65 -9.75
C ASN A 212 -0.55 1.45 -9.21
N VAL A 213 -0.42 0.77 -8.07
CA VAL A 213 0.85 0.34 -7.50
C VAL A 213 0.84 -1.18 -7.38
N ALA A 214 1.74 -1.85 -8.08
CA ALA A 214 1.92 -3.30 -8.06
C ALA A 214 3.40 -3.66 -7.83
N ILE A 215 3.69 -4.35 -6.73
CA ILE A 215 5.06 -4.70 -6.34
C ILE A 215 5.14 -6.20 -6.01
N GLY A 216 5.97 -6.91 -6.76
CA GLY A 216 6.39 -8.29 -6.58
C GLY A 216 6.10 -9.21 -7.78
N TYR A 217 6.39 -10.49 -7.64
CA TYR A 217 6.24 -11.49 -8.71
C TYR A 217 4.77 -11.63 -9.10
N ARG A 218 4.43 -11.32 -10.36
CA ARG A 218 3.07 -11.40 -10.91
C ARG A 218 2.00 -10.60 -10.15
N ALA A 219 2.40 -9.62 -9.34
CA ALA A 219 1.46 -8.75 -8.64
C ALA A 219 0.51 -8.07 -9.65
N ALA A 220 -0.79 -8.26 -9.46
CA ALA A 220 -1.84 -7.77 -10.37
C ALA A 220 -1.77 -8.34 -11.82
N ASP A 221 -1.31 -9.59 -11.99
CA ASP A 221 -1.34 -10.36 -13.25
C ASP A 221 -2.56 -11.30 -13.31
N TYR A 222 -3.79 -10.78 -13.21
CA TYR A 222 -5.00 -11.57 -12.94
C TYR A 222 -5.69 -12.26 -14.13
N GLY A 223 -5.09 -12.31 -15.33
CA GLY A 223 -5.68 -13.08 -16.44
C GLY A 223 -6.86 -12.40 -17.16
N SER A 224 -7.39 -11.29 -16.66
CA SER A 224 -8.48 -10.51 -17.26
C SER A 224 -7.97 -9.17 -17.80
N THR A 225 -8.63 -8.66 -18.85
CA THR A 225 -8.36 -7.35 -19.46
C THR A 225 -8.81 -6.21 -18.54
N ASP A 226 -8.22 -6.15 -17.35
CA ASP A 226 -8.70 -5.30 -16.31
C ASP A 226 -8.41 -3.83 -16.62
N THR A 227 -9.44 -3.01 -16.39
CA THR A 227 -9.42 -1.56 -16.58
C THR A 227 -9.24 -0.80 -15.26
N PHE A 228 -8.80 -1.49 -14.20
CA PHE A 228 -8.80 -0.91 -12.87
C PHE A 228 -7.75 0.20 -12.73
N SER A 229 -8.17 1.27 -12.07
CA SER A 229 -7.33 2.40 -11.69
C SER A 229 -7.37 2.57 -10.18
N ASN A 230 -6.38 3.26 -9.64
CA ASN A 230 -6.31 3.61 -8.22
C ASN A 230 -6.27 2.38 -7.30
N LYS A 231 -5.51 1.35 -7.66
CA LYS A 231 -5.35 0.12 -6.86
C LYS A 231 -3.95 -0.05 -6.30
N LEU A 232 -3.86 -0.63 -5.11
CA LEU A 232 -2.61 -1.11 -4.51
C LEU A 232 -2.59 -2.63 -4.56
N TYR A 233 -1.45 -3.22 -4.92
CA TYR A 233 -1.14 -4.65 -4.86
C TYR A 233 0.34 -4.83 -4.47
N ILE A 234 0.60 -5.51 -3.37
CA ILE A 234 1.95 -5.91 -2.95
C ILE A 234 1.86 -7.40 -2.67
N GLY A 235 2.55 -8.21 -3.47
CA GLY A 235 2.41 -9.66 -3.42
C GLY A 235 3.34 -10.37 -4.41
N ASN A 236 3.48 -11.67 -4.26
CA ASN A 236 4.37 -12.50 -5.07
C ASN A 236 3.61 -13.64 -5.77
N ASP A 237 2.37 -13.34 -6.18
CA ASP A 237 1.45 -14.25 -6.83
C ASP A 237 0.53 -13.49 -7.79
N ASN A 238 -0.27 -14.26 -8.53
CA ASN A 238 -1.27 -13.76 -9.49
C ASN A 238 -2.71 -14.01 -9.01
N SER A 239 -2.97 -14.04 -7.70
CA SER A 239 -4.31 -14.27 -7.14
C SER A 239 -4.67 -13.22 -6.08
N ALA A 240 -5.83 -12.57 -6.26
CA ALA A 240 -6.29 -11.55 -5.32
C ALA A 240 -6.44 -12.08 -3.89
N SER A 241 -6.64 -13.39 -3.71
CA SER A 241 -6.75 -14.06 -2.40
C SER A 241 -5.39 -14.44 -1.79
N ALA A 242 -4.33 -14.49 -2.58
CA ALA A 242 -2.98 -14.81 -2.10
C ALA A 242 -2.12 -13.55 -1.88
N THR A 243 -2.44 -12.47 -2.60
CA THR A 243 -1.72 -11.19 -2.52
C THR A 243 -1.60 -10.67 -1.09
N LEU A 244 -0.40 -10.29 -0.66
CA LEU A 244 -0.12 -9.90 0.72
C LEU A 244 -0.94 -8.67 1.13
N LEU A 245 -0.83 -7.56 0.37
CA LEU A 245 -1.57 -6.31 0.56
C LEU A 245 -2.27 -5.92 -0.73
N TYR A 246 -3.55 -5.54 -0.65
CA TYR A 246 -4.27 -5.01 -1.79
C TYR A 246 -5.29 -3.97 -1.36
N GLY A 247 -5.67 -3.04 -2.24
CA GLY A 247 -6.52 -1.94 -1.81
C GLY A 247 -6.98 -1.02 -2.93
N SER A 248 -7.71 0.01 -2.53
CA SER A 248 -8.27 1.02 -3.43
C SER A 248 -8.00 2.41 -2.86
N PHE A 249 -7.19 3.20 -3.57
CA PHE A 249 -6.88 4.58 -3.17
C PHE A 249 -8.12 5.49 -3.19
N VAL A 250 -9.11 5.21 -4.05
CA VAL A 250 -10.37 5.98 -4.06
C VAL A 250 -11.26 5.67 -2.86
N ALA A 251 -11.11 4.48 -2.28
CA ALA A 251 -11.92 4.06 -1.14
C ALA A 251 -11.15 4.19 0.19
N ASP A 252 -9.97 4.80 0.16
CA ASP A 252 -9.04 4.91 1.30
C ASP A 252 -8.92 3.59 2.09
N SER A 253 -8.85 2.47 1.37
CA SER A 253 -8.86 1.13 1.97
C SER A 253 -7.68 0.28 1.51
N VAL A 254 -7.08 -0.41 2.47
CA VAL A 254 -6.03 -1.42 2.28
C VAL A 254 -6.41 -2.65 3.09
N PHE A 255 -6.42 -3.78 2.41
CA PHE A 255 -6.69 -5.11 2.95
C PHE A 255 -5.38 -5.92 2.93
N GLY A 256 -5.25 -6.84 3.87
CA GLY A 256 -4.17 -7.82 3.87
C GLY A 256 -4.71 -9.24 3.96
N ASN A 257 -4.32 -10.13 3.04
CA ASN A 257 -4.70 -11.55 3.12
C ASN A 257 -3.84 -12.34 4.12
N LYS A 258 -2.78 -11.72 4.64
CA LYS A 258 -1.91 -12.29 5.68
C LYS A 258 -1.95 -11.42 6.94
N LYS A 259 -1.45 -12.01 8.03
CA LYS A 259 -1.34 -11.37 9.33
C LYS A 259 -0.36 -10.18 9.28
N PHE A 260 -0.81 -9.02 9.72
CA PHE A 260 0.10 -7.92 10.08
C PHE A 260 0.70 -8.21 11.45
N ILE A 261 2.03 -8.21 11.55
CA ILE A 261 2.77 -8.41 12.80
C ILE A 261 3.50 -7.10 13.10
N GLY A 262 3.27 -6.51 14.28
CA GLY A 262 3.99 -5.32 14.71
C GLY A 262 5.46 -5.62 15.01
N PRO A 263 6.38 -4.65 14.86
CA PRO A 263 7.76 -4.84 15.29
C PRO A 263 7.83 -4.79 16.82
N GLY A 264 7.88 -5.94 17.50
CA GLY A 264 8.34 -5.98 18.89
C GLY A 264 7.61 -6.87 19.89
N ASP A 265 6.47 -7.47 19.57
CA ASP A 265 5.90 -8.51 20.42
C ASP A 265 5.93 -9.86 19.70
N GLY A 266 6.41 -10.91 20.37
CA GLY A 266 6.29 -12.29 19.85
C GLY A 266 4.84 -12.78 19.82
N SER A 267 3.85 -11.89 19.63
CA SER A 267 2.44 -12.17 19.75
C SER A 267 1.95 -12.94 18.53
N THR A 268 1.69 -14.22 18.74
CA THR A 268 1.05 -15.13 17.78
C THR A 268 -0.43 -14.82 17.61
N THR A 269 -1.01 -13.92 18.40
CA THR A 269 -2.44 -13.57 18.33
C THR A 269 -2.76 -12.63 17.18
N ASN A 270 -3.93 -12.87 16.60
CA ASN A 270 -4.41 -12.33 15.34
C ASN A 270 -4.79 -10.85 15.53
N LEU A 271 -4.09 -9.91 14.89
CA LEU A 271 -4.69 -8.61 14.58
C LEU A 271 -5.72 -8.91 13.50
N GLY A 272 -6.95 -9.23 13.94
CA GLY A 272 -8.03 -9.71 13.08
C GLY A 272 -8.20 -8.84 11.84
N TYR A 273 -8.62 -9.49 10.76
CA TYR A 273 -8.99 -8.92 9.46
C TYR A 273 -9.50 -7.48 9.60
N VAL A 274 -8.67 -6.50 9.21
CA VAL A 274 -8.93 -5.07 9.40
C VAL A 274 -9.99 -4.62 8.40
N GLY A 275 -11.26 -4.81 8.77
CA GLY A 275 -12.43 -4.47 7.98
C GLY A 275 -13.25 -3.30 8.52
N TYR A 276 -12.91 -2.72 9.69
CA TYR A 276 -13.64 -1.58 10.23
C TYR A 276 -12.71 -0.53 10.85
N THR A 277 -13.10 0.71 10.60
CA THR A 277 -12.47 2.00 10.89
C THR A 277 -11.66 2.05 12.18
N TRP A 278 -10.42 2.49 12.06
CA TRP A 278 -9.53 2.79 13.16
C TRP A 278 -10.11 3.93 14.01
N SER A 279 -10.68 3.58 15.16
CA SER A 279 -10.73 4.49 16.30
C SER A 279 -10.17 3.73 17.50
N ASN A 280 -8.86 3.86 17.69
CA ASN A 280 -8.07 3.46 18.86
C ASN A 280 -8.25 2.02 19.37
N VAL A 281 -7.60 1.05 18.72
CA VAL A 281 -7.37 -0.27 19.32
C VAL A 281 -5.99 -0.27 19.97
N TYR A 282 -5.94 -0.01 21.28
CA TYR A 282 -4.78 -0.35 22.09
C TYR A 282 -4.76 -1.87 22.27
N THR A 283 -3.73 -2.51 21.74
CA THR A 283 -3.53 -3.95 21.66
C THR A 283 -3.04 -4.54 23.00
N ASP A 284 -3.88 -4.52 24.03
CA ASP A 284 -3.62 -5.29 25.26
C ASP A 284 -4.89 -5.92 25.89
N ALA A 285 -6.02 -5.89 25.17
CA ALA A 285 -7.31 -6.37 25.67
C ALA A 285 -7.55 -7.89 25.50
N LEU A 286 -6.54 -8.68 25.10
CA LEU A 286 -6.71 -10.12 24.86
C LEU A 286 -6.31 -11.03 26.03
N THR A 287 -5.95 -10.47 27.18
CA THR A 287 -5.67 -11.24 28.40
C THR A 287 -6.56 -10.87 29.58
N SER A 288 -7.43 -9.84 29.46
CA SER A 288 -8.45 -9.51 30.49
C SER A 288 -9.68 -8.77 29.92
N GLY A 289 -10.21 -9.25 28.80
CA GLY A 289 -11.65 -9.27 28.49
C GLY A 289 -12.47 -8.00 28.70
N LEU A 290 -12.31 -7.01 27.82
CA LEU A 290 -13.33 -6.11 27.24
C LEU A 290 -12.60 -4.98 26.50
N GLY A 291 -12.99 -4.70 25.24
CA GLY A 291 -12.44 -3.54 24.51
C GLY A 291 -12.90 -2.22 25.14
N LEU A 292 -12.07 -1.18 25.08
CA LEU A 292 -12.51 0.17 25.44
C LEU A 292 -13.44 0.68 24.34
N PHE A 293 -14.75 0.60 24.55
CA PHE A 293 -15.73 1.13 23.63
C PHE A 293 -16.01 2.60 23.95
N SER A 294 -15.82 3.51 22.99
CA SER A 294 -16.19 4.93 23.13
C SER A 294 -17.69 5.19 22.96
N GLY A 295 -18.52 4.13 22.92
CA GLY A 295 -19.96 4.18 22.67
C GLY A 295 -20.70 3.04 23.37
N ASN A 296 -22.01 2.94 23.10
CA ASN A 296 -22.89 2.00 23.79
C ASN A 296 -22.57 0.54 23.39
N VAL A 297 -22.50 -0.36 24.37
CA VAL A 297 -22.12 -1.77 24.19
C VAL A 297 -23.35 -2.68 24.19
N GLY A 298 -23.47 -3.54 23.18
CA GLY A 298 -24.55 -4.51 23.04
C GLY A 298 -24.06 -5.95 23.11
N ILE A 299 -24.63 -6.75 24.01
CA ILE A 299 -24.36 -8.19 24.09
C ILE A 299 -25.65 -8.94 23.75
N GLY A 300 -25.65 -9.71 22.66
CA GLY A 300 -26.83 -10.48 22.20
C GLY A 300 -27.96 -9.64 21.59
N THR A 301 -27.75 -8.34 21.37
CA THR A 301 -28.77 -7.42 20.84
C THR A 301 -28.74 -7.36 19.31
N SER A 302 -29.90 -7.27 18.66
CA SER A 302 -30.03 -7.03 17.21
C SER A 302 -30.52 -5.61 16.84
N VAL A 303 -30.67 -4.74 17.84
CA VAL A 303 -31.21 -3.37 17.69
C VAL A 303 -30.16 -2.32 18.03
N SER A 304 -30.31 -1.13 17.43
CA SER A 304 -29.41 -0.01 17.68
C SER A 304 -29.55 0.50 19.12
N LEU A 305 -28.44 0.66 19.82
CA LEU A 305 -28.40 1.02 21.24
C LEU A 305 -28.31 2.53 21.42
N THR A 306 -29.40 3.25 21.21
CA THR A 306 -29.44 4.73 21.35
C THR A 306 -29.79 5.19 22.78
N VAL A 307 -30.24 4.28 23.64
CA VAL A 307 -30.81 4.62 24.96
C VAL A 307 -29.86 4.28 26.10
N ASN A 308 -29.33 3.05 26.13
CA ASN A 308 -28.52 2.56 27.25
C ASN A 308 -27.06 2.37 26.83
N PRO A 309 -26.09 2.89 27.60
CA PRO A 309 -24.66 2.63 27.39
C PRO A 309 -24.24 1.17 27.42
N LEU A 310 -25.00 0.30 28.09
CA LEU A 310 -24.83 -1.15 28.03
C LEU A 310 -26.20 -1.80 27.92
N SER A 311 -26.40 -2.66 26.92
CA SER A 311 -27.59 -3.48 26.77
C SER A 311 -27.21 -4.93 26.58
N VAL A 312 -27.84 -5.84 27.33
CA VAL A 312 -27.61 -7.28 27.21
C VAL A 312 -28.96 -7.96 26.99
N PHE A 313 -29.12 -8.66 25.86
CA PHE A 313 -30.31 -9.46 25.55
C PHE A 313 -30.00 -10.94 25.81
N GLY A 314 -30.90 -11.63 26.51
CA GLY A 314 -30.70 -13.00 26.97
C GLY A 314 -30.35 -13.09 28.45
N GLY A 315 -29.83 -14.24 28.87
CA GLY A 315 -29.40 -14.46 30.25
C GLY A 315 -27.98 -13.96 30.51
N VAL A 316 -27.74 -13.36 31.69
CA VAL A 316 -26.43 -12.87 32.12
C VAL A 316 -25.91 -13.74 33.26
N GLY A 317 -24.77 -14.39 33.06
CA GLY A 317 -24.05 -15.13 34.09
C GLY A 317 -22.79 -14.37 34.53
N ILE A 318 -22.72 -13.99 35.80
CA ILE A 318 -21.55 -13.35 36.41
C ILE A 318 -21.01 -14.28 37.50
N GLY A 319 -19.77 -14.73 37.39
CA GLY A 319 -19.20 -15.66 38.36
C GLY A 319 -17.87 -16.24 37.91
N ASN A 320 -17.40 -17.27 38.60
CA ASN A 320 -16.18 -17.98 38.23
C ASN A 320 -16.43 -18.89 37.00
N SER A 321 -15.35 -19.30 36.32
CA SER A 321 -15.34 -20.25 35.19
C SER A 321 -15.14 -21.71 35.61
N GLY A 322 -15.26 -22.03 36.90
CA GLY A 322 -15.19 -23.40 37.39
C GLY A 322 -16.43 -24.26 37.02
N PRO A 323 -16.41 -25.57 37.32
CA PRO A 323 -17.50 -26.51 36.96
C PRO A 323 -18.90 -26.15 37.51
N ASN A 324 -18.95 -25.41 38.61
CA ASN A 324 -20.18 -24.89 39.22
C ASN A 324 -20.28 -23.35 39.10
N GLY A 325 -19.55 -22.79 38.14
CA GLY A 325 -19.42 -21.37 37.90
C GLY A 325 -20.58 -20.82 37.08
N PHE A 326 -21.12 -19.65 37.45
CA PHE A 326 -22.24 -19.05 36.72
C PHE A 326 -21.82 -18.47 35.37
N SER A 327 -20.53 -18.28 35.10
CA SER A 327 -20.07 -17.85 33.77
C SER A 327 -20.12 -18.97 32.73
N ASN A 328 -20.19 -20.24 33.16
CA ASN A 328 -20.21 -21.42 32.28
C ASN A 328 -21.52 -22.24 32.40
N SER A 329 -22.47 -21.76 33.20
CA SER A 329 -23.79 -22.36 33.36
C SER A 329 -24.83 -21.56 32.59
N LEU A 330 -25.89 -22.20 32.06
CA LEU A 330 -26.98 -21.48 31.41
C LEU A 330 -27.62 -20.49 32.40
N ALA A 331 -27.42 -19.20 32.15
CA ALA A 331 -28.10 -18.15 32.90
C ALA A 331 -29.61 -18.18 32.61
N PRO A 332 -30.47 -17.71 33.53
CA PRO A 332 -31.90 -17.66 33.30
C PRO A 332 -32.22 -16.88 32.02
N SER A 333 -33.16 -17.39 31.20
CA SER A 333 -33.60 -16.73 29.96
C SER A 333 -34.24 -15.38 30.32
N LEU A 334 -33.50 -14.28 30.10
CA LEU A 334 -33.82 -12.90 30.52
C LEU A 334 -33.55 -12.55 31.99
N GLY A 335 -32.69 -13.31 32.68
CA GLY A 335 -32.32 -13.03 34.07
C GLY A 335 -30.82 -12.81 34.27
N LEU A 336 -30.49 -12.42 35.50
CA LEU A 336 -29.12 -12.24 35.96
C LEU A 336 -28.83 -13.27 37.05
N ALA A 337 -27.85 -14.13 36.81
CA ALA A 337 -27.28 -15.03 37.80
C ALA A 337 -25.91 -14.51 38.22
N VAL A 338 -25.75 -14.11 39.48
CA VAL A 338 -24.47 -13.65 40.04
C VAL A 338 -23.99 -14.63 41.11
N GLN A 339 -22.77 -15.13 40.94
CA GLN A 339 -22.08 -15.96 41.91
C GLN A 339 -21.21 -15.07 42.80
N GLY A 340 -21.46 -15.11 44.10
CA GLY A 340 -20.84 -14.23 45.09
C GLY A 340 -21.86 -13.25 45.68
N ASN A 341 -21.36 -12.24 46.39
CA ASN A 341 -22.20 -11.25 47.04
C ASN A 341 -22.51 -10.08 46.10
N VAL A 342 -23.79 -9.74 45.96
CA VAL A 342 -24.26 -8.56 45.20
C VAL A 342 -24.47 -7.40 46.17
N GLY A 343 -23.67 -6.35 46.01
CA GLY A 343 -23.86 -5.07 46.71
C GLY A 343 -24.66 -4.09 45.86
N VAL A 344 -25.71 -3.52 46.42
CA VAL A 344 -26.43 -2.37 45.84
C VAL A 344 -26.26 -1.18 46.78
N GLY A 345 -25.58 -0.13 46.32
CA GLY A 345 -25.21 1.01 47.15
C GLY A 345 -24.04 0.75 48.12
N THR A 346 -23.36 -0.40 48.00
CA THR A 346 -22.18 -0.76 48.80
C THR A 346 -21.17 -1.56 47.99
N THR A 347 -19.89 -1.36 48.29
CA THR A 347 -18.77 -2.14 47.73
C THR A 347 -18.33 -3.28 48.65
N SER A 348 -18.90 -3.37 49.86
CA SER A 348 -18.58 -4.40 50.86
C SER A 348 -19.85 -5.13 51.32
N PRO A 349 -20.45 -5.97 50.46
CA PRO A 349 -21.66 -6.69 50.80
C PRO A 349 -21.40 -7.77 51.87
N LEU A 350 -22.15 -7.74 52.98
CA LEU A 350 -22.00 -8.64 54.13
C LEU A 350 -22.80 -9.95 54.01
N ALA A 351 -23.63 -10.05 52.99
CA ALA A 351 -24.44 -11.23 52.65
C ALA A 351 -24.55 -11.32 51.12
N ASN A 352 -25.09 -12.45 50.64
CA ASN A 352 -25.26 -12.70 49.21
C ASN A 352 -25.99 -11.57 48.47
N LEU A 353 -26.92 -10.88 49.15
CA LEU A 353 -27.49 -9.62 48.68
C LEU A 353 -27.44 -8.61 49.82
N HIS A 354 -26.72 -7.52 49.63
CA HIS A 354 -26.65 -6.38 50.57
C HIS A 354 -27.07 -5.12 49.84
N VAL A 355 -28.25 -4.61 50.19
CA VAL A 355 -28.76 -3.32 49.69
C VAL A 355 -28.63 -2.30 50.82
N VAL A 356 -27.84 -1.24 50.59
CA VAL A 356 -27.81 -0.08 51.49
C VAL A 356 -28.88 0.90 51.03
N GLY A 357 -29.92 1.06 51.84
CA GLY A 357 -31.09 1.89 51.53
C GLY A 357 -32.40 1.13 51.72
N GLN A 358 -33.51 1.71 51.25
CA GLN A 358 -34.82 1.07 51.30
C GLN A 358 -34.99 0.10 50.13
N CYS A 359 -35.30 -1.17 50.43
CA CYS A 359 -35.79 -2.08 49.42
C CYS A 359 -37.27 -1.76 49.16
N VAL A 360 -37.60 -1.31 47.95
CA VAL A 360 -39.00 -1.21 47.52
C VAL A 360 -39.46 -2.61 47.13
N THR A 361 -40.06 -3.31 48.09
CA THR A 361 -40.83 -4.52 47.81
C THR A 361 -42.26 -4.09 47.52
N GLY A 362 -42.81 -4.46 46.35
CA GLY A 362 -44.23 -4.22 46.06
C GLY A 362 -45.10 -5.03 47.01
N ASP A 363 -45.58 -6.19 46.56
CA ASP A 363 -46.47 -7.04 47.38
C ASP A 363 -45.69 -8.05 48.24
N THR A 364 -44.37 -7.97 48.26
CA THR A 364 -43.53 -8.93 48.98
C THR A 364 -43.64 -8.67 50.47
N LEU A 365 -44.51 -9.43 51.15
CA LEU A 365 -44.59 -9.47 52.60
C LEU A 365 -43.22 -9.86 53.16
N LEU A 366 -42.44 -8.87 53.61
CA LEU A 366 -41.22 -9.13 54.35
C LEU A 366 -41.61 -9.90 55.61
N LYS A 367 -41.06 -11.10 55.76
CA LYS A 367 -41.41 -12.05 56.82
C LYS A 367 -40.97 -11.50 58.17
N ARG A 368 -41.79 -10.65 58.79
CA ARG A 368 -41.54 -10.11 60.12
C ARG A 368 -41.85 -11.22 61.12
N ARG A 369 -40.81 -11.83 61.71
CA ARG A 369 -40.96 -12.89 62.72
C ARG A 369 -41.61 -12.31 63.97
N ARG A 370 -42.95 -12.37 64.07
CA ARG A 370 -43.66 -12.06 65.31
C ARG A 370 -43.24 -13.09 66.37
N ARG A 371 -42.70 -12.63 67.50
CA ARG A 371 -42.37 -13.48 68.64
C ARG A 371 -43.70 -13.94 69.28
N LYS A 372 -43.83 -15.24 69.55
CA LYS A 372 -45.04 -15.88 70.08
C LYS A 372 -45.38 -15.26 71.45
N ARG A 373 -46.55 -14.64 71.61
CA ARG A 373 -47.06 -14.16 72.90
C ARG A 373 -47.14 -15.35 73.87
N ARG A 374 -46.58 -15.18 75.08
CA ARG A 374 -46.78 -16.10 76.20
C ARG A 374 -47.90 -15.51 77.07
N THR A 375 -48.93 -16.29 77.35
CA THR A 375 -49.94 -15.95 78.36
C THR A 375 -49.41 -16.42 79.70
N MET A 376 -49.33 -15.55 80.71
CA MET A 376 -49.14 -15.96 82.10
C MET A 376 -50.52 -16.12 82.78
N ASP A 377 -50.57 -16.93 83.84
CA ASP A 377 -51.79 -17.47 84.48
C ASP A 377 -52.73 -16.43 85.11
N ASP A 378 -52.36 -15.15 85.05
CA ASP A 378 -53.02 -14.02 85.69
C ASP A 378 -53.88 -13.18 84.70
N GLY A 379 -53.93 -13.56 83.42
CA GLY A 379 -54.81 -12.93 82.43
C GLY A 379 -54.38 -11.54 81.92
N GLU A 380 -53.22 -11.02 82.32
CA GLU A 380 -52.63 -9.83 81.69
C GLU A 380 -51.81 -10.20 80.44
N ILE A 381 -52.12 -9.53 79.32
CA ILE A 381 -51.39 -9.66 78.05
C ILE A 381 -50.30 -8.60 78.03
N GLU A 382 -49.03 -9.01 78.17
CA GLU A 382 -47.91 -8.12 77.86
C GLU A 382 -47.80 -7.98 76.34
N ASP A 383 -48.21 -6.82 75.81
CA ASP A 383 -48.00 -6.51 74.40
C ASP A 383 -46.54 -6.09 74.22
N GLY A 384 -45.67 -7.06 73.97
CA GLY A 384 -44.29 -6.81 73.63
C GLY A 384 -44.21 -6.08 72.28
N ASP A 385 -44.21 -4.75 72.32
CA ASP A 385 -43.88 -3.92 71.18
C ASP A 385 -42.59 -4.45 70.55
N LEU A 386 -42.64 -4.68 69.24
CA LEU A 386 -41.48 -5.07 68.46
C LEU A 386 -40.46 -3.93 68.54
N LYS A 387 -39.54 -3.99 69.52
CA LYS A 387 -38.32 -3.19 69.50
C LYS A 387 -37.62 -3.48 68.17
N MET A 388 -37.72 -2.54 67.23
CA MET A 388 -36.73 -2.42 66.17
C MET A 388 -35.44 -2.05 66.88
N GLU A 389 -34.63 -3.06 67.21
CA GLU A 389 -33.27 -2.81 67.64
C GLU A 389 -32.54 -2.13 66.47
N HIS A 390 -32.19 -0.86 66.68
CA HIS A 390 -31.28 -0.05 65.88
C HIS A 390 -31.58 0.02 64.37
N LEU A 391 -32.48 0.94 64.01
CA LEU A 391 -32.29 1.69 62.76
C LEU A 391 -31.69 3.05 63.11
N PRO A 392 -30.49 3.41 62.60
CA PRO A 392 -30.01 4.77 62.70
C PRO A 392 -30.97 5.69 61.92
N SER A 393 -31.57 6.61 62.67
CA SER A 393 -32.18 7.89 62.29
C SER A 393 -32.61 8.07 60.82
N ILE A 394 -33.92 7.93 60.53
CA ILE A 394 -34.72 8.94 59.82
C ILE A 394 -36.23 8.58 59.86
N LEU A 395 -36.92 9.37 60.67
CA LEU A 395 -38.31 9.85 60.63
C LEU A 395 -39.47 8.87 60.32
N ILE A 396 -40.15 8.52 61.42
CA ILE A 396 -41.49 7.96 61.55
C ILE A 396 -42.54 8.96 61.04
N ILE A 397 -43.25 8.63 59.96
CA ILE A 397 -44.61 9.13 59.70
C ILE A 397 -45.44 7.90 59.37
N ILE A 398 -46.31 7.50 60.30
CA ILE A 398 -47.56 6.73 60.19
C ILE A 398 -47.80 6.13 61.59
N PHE A 399 -48.24 6.96 62.53
CA PHE A 399 -48.99 6.52 63.72
C PHE A 399 -49.66 7.72 64.43
N MET A 400 -50.67 8.30 63.79
CA MET A 400 -51.70 9.07 64.50
C MET A 400 -53.03 8.87 63.79
N MET A 401 -53.76 7.82 64.17
CA MET A 401 -55.22 7.78 64.12
C MET A 401 -55.70 6.53 64.87
N LYS A 402 -55.69 6.60 66.20
CA LYS A 402 -56.70 5.94 67.05
C LYS A 402 -56.59 6.39 68.51
N SER A 403 -57.71 6.89 69.01
CA SER A 403 -58.16 6.88 70.41
C SER A 403 -57.67 7.98 71.37
N VAL A 404 -58.51 9.00 71.53
CA VAL A 404 -58.84 9.61 72.84
C VAL A 404 -60.38 9.47 72.93
N LEU A 405 -60.91 8.48 73.67
CA LEU A 405 -61.43 8.58 75.07
C LEU A 405 -62.48 9.72 75.21
N THR A 406 -63.67 9.63 75.79
CA THR A 406 -64.55 8.58 76.36
C THR A 406 -65.82 9.30 76.88
N LYS A 407 -66.98 8.64 76.79
CA LYS A 407 -68.17 8.68 77.68
C LYS A 407 -68.94 9.99 78.03
N SER A 408 -70.27 9.76 78.10
CA SER A 408 -71.32 10.43 78.91
C SER A 408 -71.79 11.80 78.41
N SER A 409 -73.07 12.19 78.37
CA SER A 409 -74.38 11.58 78.60
C SER A 409 -75.43 12.68 78.33
N LEU A 410 -76.65 12.29 77.91
CA LEU A 410 -77.93 13.03 78.04
C LEU A 410 -78.10 14.33 77.20
N VAL A 411 -78.94 14.30 76.15
CA VAL A 411 -80.39 14.64 76.14
C VAL A 411 -80.65 16.11 76.51
N THR A 412 -81.05 16.97 75.57
CA THR A 412 -82.45 17.42 75.28
C THR A 412 -82.47 18.73 74.47
N ARG A 413 -83.37 18.82 73.47
CA ARG A 413 -84.12 19.98 72.92
C ARG A 413 -83.34 21.25 72.50
N TYR A 414 -83.65 21.90 71.38
CA TYR A 414 -84.94 22.09 70.71
C TYR A 414 -84.90 21.74 69.22
#